data_AF-A0A3D3CIC7-F1
#
_entry.id   AF-A0A3D3CIC7-F1
#
_cell.length_a   1.000
_cell.length_b   1.000
_cell.length_c   1.000
_cell.angle_alpha   90.00
_cell.angle_beta   90.00
_cell.angle_gamma   90.00
#
_symmetry.space_group_name_H-M   'P 1'
#
loop_
_entity.id
_entity.type
_entity.pdbx_description
1 polymer ?
#
loop_
_entity_poly.entity_id
_entity_poly.type
_entity_poly.pdbx_seq_one_letter_code
_entity_poly.pdbx_strand_id
1 'polypeptide(L)'
;GDRAPGQIVAEEDVVCLMDQRFILRRYSPLETIGGGRVLGPFGTKPKGKKARQACVERISAMTRSPLLKDRLAALVRSYGRVSVDECVAFLQEFEEDVLAAGQRLDDSGDAVLLQGEGRIFLSPERFAHLHDETTRFLAAFHQEHPS
;
A
#
# COMPACT_ATOMS: atom_id res chain seq x y z
N GLY A 1 28.58 2.38 1.12
CA GLY A 1 27.68 1.97 2.21
C GLY A 1 26.38 1.58 1.57
N ASP A 2 25.90 0.37 1.87
CA ASP A 2 24.75 -0.18 1.19
C ASP A 2 23.45 0.33 1.82
N ARG A 3 22.44 0.58 0.98
CA ARG A 3 21.09 0.96 1.42
C ARG A 3 20.18 -0.24 1.22
N ALA A 4 19.47 -0.62 2.27
CA ALA A 4 18.48 -1.69 2.20
C ALA A 4 17.21 -1.26 2.96
N PRO A 5 16.02 -1.68 2.48
CA PRO A 5 14.81 -1.56 3.28
C PRO A 5 14.93 -2.47 4.52
N GLY A 6 14.59 -1.93 5.69
CA GLY A 6 14.55 -2.64 6.96
C GLY A 6 13.32 -2.26 7.75
N GLN A 7 12.90 -3.14 8.67
CA GLN A 7 11.83 -2.87 9.61
C GLN A 7 12.43 -2.69 11.00
N ILE A 8 12.15 -1.55 11.62
CA ILE A 8 12.52 -1.26 13.01
C ILE A 8 11.28 -1.56 13.86
N VAL A 9 11.47 -2.34 14.93
CA VAL A 9 10.45 -2.58 15.95
C VAL A 9 10.92 -1.81 17.18
N ALA A 10 10.18 -0.77 17.55
CA ALA A 10 10.47 0.00 18.75
C ALA A 10 9.95 -0.74 20.00
N GLU A 11 10.60 -0.51 21.14
CA GLU A 11 10.17 -1.06 22.43
C GLU A 11 8.89 -0.37 22.96
N GLU A 12 8.73 0.89 22.58
CA GLU A 12 7.58 1.73 22.92
C GLU A 12 6.98 2.32 21.64
N ASP A 13 5.73 2.79 21.71
CA ASP A 13 5.09 3.44 20.58
C ASP A 13 5.82 4.74 20.21
N VAL A 14 6.15 4.88 18.92
CA VAL A 14 6.83 6.06 18.38
C VAL A 14 5.99 6.68 17.28
N VAL A 15 5.76 7.98 17.38
CA VAL A 15 5.17 8.76 16.29
C VAL A 15 6.28 9.15 15.32
N CYS A 16 6.11 8.81 14.04
CA CYS A 16 7.01 9.27 13.00
C CYS A 16 6.27 9.58 11.70
N LEU A 17 6.87 10.46 10.90
CA LEU A 17 6.37 10.85 9.60
C LEU A 17 7.12 10.11 8.49
N MET A 18 6.42 9.86 7.40
CA MET A 18 6.97 9.49 6.11
C MET A 18 8.08 10.46 5.76
N ASP A 19 9.17 9.93 5.24
CA ASP A 19 10.35 10.67 4.85
C ASP A 19 11.11 11.37 6.01
N GLN A 20 10.70 11.20 7.27
CA GLN A 20 11.46 11.66 8.44
C GLN A 20 12.79 10.92 8.57
N ARG A 21 13.86 11.67 8.82
CA ARG A 21 15.21 11.12 9.02
C ARG A 21 15.40 10.67 10.46
N PHE A 22 16.14 9.58 10.65
CA PHE A 22 16.52 9.07 11.97
C PHE A 22 17.98 8.61 11.98
N ILE A 23 18.53 8.49 13.19
CA ILE A 23 19.83 7.89 13.44
C ILE A 23 19.66 6.64 14.32
N LEU A 24 20.55 5.66 14.16
CA LEU A 24 20.65 4.49 15.02
C LEU A 24 21.93 4.63 15.85
N ARG A 25 21.79 4.48 17.17
CA ARG A 25 22.91 4.60 18.11
C ARG A 25 23.00 3.33 18.93
N ARG A 26 24.23 2.86 19.17
CA ARG A 26 24.49 1.86 20.20
C ARG A 26 24.42 2.55 21.57
N TYR A 27 23.81 1.88 22.54
CA TYR A 27 23.66 2.43 23.89
C TYR A 27 25.00 2.54 24.64
N SER A 28 25.88 1.54 24.49
CA SER A 28 27.23 1.57 25.08
C SER A 28 28.23 0.75 24.24
N PRO A 29 29.40 1.31 23.83
CA PRO A 29 29.70 2.75 23.90
C PRO A 29 28.69 3.55 23.07
N LEU A 30 28.53 4.84 23.41
CA LEU A 30 27.60 5.72 22.73
C LEU A 30 28.16 6.09 21.35
N GLU A 31 27.80 5.31 20.33
CA GLU A 31 28.26 5.49 18.95
C GLU A 31 27.11 5.46 17.94
N THR A 32 27.24 6.23 16.86
CA THR A 32 26.28 6.19 15.75
C THR A 32 26.64 5.02 14.84
N ILE A 33 25.75 4.04 14.75
CA ILE A 33 25.95 2.84 13.93
C ILE A 33 25.31 2.95 12.54
N GLY A 34 24.49 3.98 12.34
CA GLY A 34 23.87 4.25 11.06
C GLY A 34 22.74 5.27 11.18
N GLY A 35 21.94 5.33 10.12
CA GLY A 35 20.75 6.15 10.07
C GLY A 35 19.90 5.78 8.88
N GLY A 36 18.80 6.48 8.71
CA GLY A 36 17.87 6.18 7.64
C GLY A 36 16.77 7.20 7.53
N ARG A 37 15.74 6.79 6.79
CA ARG A 37 14.53 7.56 6.56
C ARG A 37 13.34 6.64 6.71
N VAL A 38 12.30 7.11 7.38
CA VAL A 38 11.04 6.36 7.54
C VAL A 38 10.36 6.25 6.18
N LEU A 39 10.09 5.00 5.76
CA LEU A 39 9.43 4.72 4.48
C LEU A 39 7.93 4.43 4.63
N GLY A 40 7.45 4.31 5.87
CA GLY A 40 6.08 3.98 6.21
C GLY A 40 5.99 3.53 7.67
N PRO A 41 5.26 4.25 8.54
CA PRO A 41 5.18 3.93 9.97
C PRO A 41 4.31 2.70 10.27
N PHE A 42 3.36 2.37 9.40
CA PHE A 42 2.35 1.33 9.64
C PHE A 42 2.73 -0.03 9.01
N GLY A 43 3.92 -0.54 9.34
CA GLY A 43 4.42 -1.81 8.78
C GLY A 43 3.93 -3.06 9.53
N THR A 44 3.33 -4.02 8.83
CA THR A 44 3.08 -5.37 9.37
C THR A 44 4.23 -6.32 9.06
N LYS A 45 4.58 -7.22 10.00
CA LYS A 45 5.64 -8.21 9.79
C LYS A 45 5.22 -9.21 8.70
N PRO A 46 5.89 -9.25 7.54
CA PRO A 46 5.52 -10.19 6.47
C PRO A 46 5.82 -11.64 6.87
N LYS A 47 4.83 -12.52 6.67
CA LYS A 47 4.92 -13.96 6.97
C LYS A 47 5.29 -14.76 5.72
N GLY A 48 6.48 -15.37 5.72
CA GLY A 48 6.97 -16.20 4.62
C GLY A 48 7.67 -15.42 3.49
N LYS A 49 8.31 -16.17 2.56
CA LYS A 49 9.14 -15.62 1.48
C LYS A 49 8.35 -14.72 0.53
N LYS A 50 7.15 -15.16 0.12
CA LYS A 50 6.29 -14.41 -0.82
C LYS A 50 5.85 -13.06 -0.24
N ALA A 51 5.40 -13.03 1.01
CA ALA A 51 4.97 -11.79 1.66
C ALA A 51 6.14 -10.82 1.87
N ARG A 52 7.35 -11.33 2.19
CA ARG A 52 8.56 -10.50 2.28
C ARG A 52 8.90 -9.86 0.95
N GLN A 53 8.86 -10.64 -0.13
CA GLN A 53 9.13 -10.15 -1.47
C GLN A 53 8.13 -9.05 -1.88
N ALA A 54 6.83 -9.30 -1.69
CA ALA A 54 5.79 -8.31 -1.98
C ALA A 54 5.97 -7.02 -1.14
N CYS A 55 6.35 -7.14 0.13
CA CYS A 55 6.63 -5.99 0.98
C CYS A 55 7.81 -5.15 0.46
N VAL A 56 8.93 -5.80 0.10
CA VAL A 56 10.10 -5.13 -0.47
C VAL A 56 9.76 -4.46 -1.80
N GLU A 57 9.02 -5.14 -2.68
CA GLU A 57 8.58 -4.61 -3.97
C GLU A 57 7.68 -3.38 -3.79
N ARG A 58 6.70 -3.43 -2.89
CA ARG A 58 5.82 -2.30 -2.57
C ARG A 58 6.62 -1.11 -2.06
N ILE A 59 7.49 -1.30 -1.07
CA ILE A 59 8.34 -0.23 -0.53
C ILE A 59 9.23 0.36 -1.63
N SER A 60 9.83 -0.49 -2.46
CA SER A 60 10.67 -0.06 -3.58
C SER A 60 9.87 0.70 -4.65
N ALA A 61 8.61 0.35 -4.88
CA ALA A 61 7.72 1.08 -5.79
C ALA A 61 7.31 2.44 -5.21
N MET A 62 6.91 2.49 -3.93
CA MET A 62 6.53 3.75 -3.26
C MET A 62 7.70 4.74 -3.15
N THR A 63 8.94 4.25 -3.09
CA THR A 63 10.14 5.10 -2.95
C THR A 63 10.73 5.54 -4.29
N ARG A 64 10.27 4.98 -5.42
CA ARG A 64 10.76 5.33 -6.77
C ARG A 64 10.30 6.70 -7.25
N SER A 65 9.16 7.19 -6.76
CA SER A 65 8.60 8.48 -7.15
C SER A 65 8.12 9.27 -5.92
N PRO A 66 8.34 10.59 -5.89
CA PRO A 66 7.76 11.46 -4.87
C PRO A 66 6.28 11.77 -5.14
N LEU A 67 5.76 11.47 -6.32
CA LEU A 67 4.39 11.83 -6.70
C LEU A 67 3.38 10.95 -5.95
N LEU A 68 2.37 11.59 -5.38
CA LEU A 68 1.29 10.91 -4.66
C LEU A 68 0.58 9.87 -5.54
N LYS A 69 0.29 10.22 -6.80
CA LYS A 69 -0.34 9.30 -7.78
C LYS A 69 0.42 7.97 -7.88
N ASP A 70 1.75 8.03 -8.00
CA ASP A 70 2.59 6.84 -8.19
C ASP A 70 2.67 5.99 -6.92
N ARG A 71 2.74 6.64 -5.75
CA ARG A 71 2.73 5.98 -4.44
C ARG A 71 1.40 5.27 -4.18
N LEU A 72 0.29 5.94 -4.51
CA LEU A 72 -1.05 5.38 -4.42
C LEU A 72 -1.20 4.18 -5.36
N ALA A 73 -0.80 4.30 -6.63
CA ALA A 73 -0.83 3.18 -7.58
C ALA A 73 -0.02 1.97 -7.09
N ALA A 74 1.17 2.20 -6.54
CA ALA A 74 2.00 1.13 -5.96
C ALA A 74 1.33 0.44 -4.76
N LEU A 75 0.66 1.21 -3.90
CA LEU A 75 -0.08 0.69 -2.76
C LEU A 75 -1.26 -0.17 -3.21
N VAL A 76 -2.10 0.36 -4.10
CA VAL A 76 -3.30 -0.31 -4.64
C VAL A 76 -2.92 -1.60 -5.36
N ARG A 77 -1.89 -1.58 -6.21
CA ARG A 77 -1.40 -2.77 -6.91
C ARG A 77 -0.87 -3.85 -5.96
N SER A 78 -0.20 -3.44 -4.89
CA SER A 78 0.36 -4.39 -3.92
C SER A 78 -0.70 -5.06 -3.05
N TYR A 79 -1.74 -4.35 -2.62
CA TYR A 79 -2.79 -4.91 -1.76
C TYR A 79 -3.96 -5.49 -2.57
N GLY A 80 -4.15 -5.06 -3.82
CA GLY A 80 -5.26 -5.43 -4.71
C GLY A 80 -6.58 -4.76 -4.34
N ARG A 81 -6.82 -4.52 -3.05
CA ARG A 81 -7.94 -3.75 -2.49
C ARG A 81 -7.44 -2.99 -1.26
N VAL A 82 -7.74 -1.70 -1.19
CA VAL A 82 -7.38 -0.85 -0.05
C VAL A 82 -8.45 0.23 0.12
N SER A 83 -8.82 0.57 1.35
CA SER A 83 -9.74 1.69 1.60
C SER A 83 -9.04 3.04 1.43
N VAL A 84 -9.82 4.10 1.22
CA VAL A 84 -9.29 5.47 1.21
C VAL A 84 -8.65 5.79 2.56
N ASP A 85 -9.26 5.39 3.68
CA ASP A 85 -8.73 5.64 5.03
C ASP A 85 -7.37 4.94 5.25
N GLU A 86 -7.24 3.70 4.78
CA GLU A 86 -5.96 2.97 4.79
C GLU A 86 -4.92 3.70 3.93
N CYS A 87 -5.31 4.22 2.76
CA CYS A 87 -4.42 5.00 1.90
C CYS A 87 -3.95 6.29 2.59
N VAL A 88 -4.86 7.04 3.20
CA VAL A 88 -4.56 8.25 3.98
C VAL A 88 -3.55 7.93 5.08
N ALA A 89 -3.76 6.85 5.83
CA ALA A 89 -2.83 6.42 6.87
C ALA A 89 -1.45 6.02 6.30
N PHE A 90 -1.41 5.18 5.26
CA PHE A 90 -0.15 4.69 4.68
C PHE A 90 0.65 5.79 3.98
N LEU A 91 -0.02 6.73 3.32
CA LEU A 91 0.60 7.80 2.55
C LEU A 91 0.88 9.03 3.42
N GLN A 92 0.18 9.18 4.54
CA GLN A 92 0.20 10.37 5.42
C GLN A 92 -0.12 11.66 4.66
N GLU A 93 -1.14 11.59 3.80
CA GLU A 93 -1.63 12.70 2.99
C GLU A 93 -3.09 12.99 3.35
N PHE A 94 -3.59 14.15 2.95
CA PHE A 94 -4.99 14.49 3.15
C PHE A 94 -5.90 13.63 2.28
N GLU A 95 -7.10 13.33 2.79
CA GLU A 95 -8.09 12.53 2.07
C GLU A 95 -8.44 13.12 0.70
N GLU A 96 -8.58 14.45 0.63
CA GLU A 96 -8.88 15.18 -0.60
C GLU A 96 -7.79 14.96 -1.67
N ASP A 97 -6.51 14.96 -1.26
CA ASP A 97 -5.39 14.72 -2.16
C ASP A 97 -5.32 13.26 -2.62
N VAL A 98 -5.60 12.31 -1.72
CA VAL A 98 -5.68 10.88 -2.04
C VAL A 98 -6.81 10.61 -3.03
N LEU A 99 -7.98 11.23 -2.85
CA LEU A 99 -9.11 11.11 -3.76
C LEU A 99 -8.82 11.76 -5.11
N ALA A 100 -8.23 12.96 -5.13
CA ALA A 100 -7.84 13.63 -6.37
C ALA A 100 -6.79 12.83 -7.14
N ALA A 101 -5.81 12.23 -6.46
CA ALA A 101 -4.85 11.31 -7.07
C ALA A 101 -5.52 10.02 -7.57
N GLY A 102 -6.45 9.48 -6.76
CA GLY A 102 -7.24 8.30 -7.05
C GLY A 102 -8.13 8.44 -8.28
N GLN A 103 -8.83 9.57 -8.42
CA GLN A 103 -9.65 9.85 -9.61
C GLN A 103 -8.79 9.90 -10.87
N ARG A 104 -7.59 10.51 -10.81
CA ARG A 104 -6.65 10.51 -11.94
C ARG A 104 -6.10 9.12 -12.29
N LEU A 105 -6.15 8.15 -11.37
CA LEU A 105 -5.78 6.75 -11.64
C LEU A 105 -6.97 5.99 -12.22
N ASP A 106 -8.18 6.27 -11.73
CA ASP A 106 -9.43 5.75 -12.24
C ASP A 106 -9.63 6.15 -13.71
N ASP A 107 -9.49 7.45 -14.00
CA ASP A 107 -9.59 8.00 -15.36
C ASP A 107 -8.53 7.41 -16.32
N SER A 108 -7.35 7.05 -15.81
CA SER A 108 -6.29 6.43 -16.62
C SER A 108 -6.35 4.89 -16.66
N GLY A 109 -7.26 4.26 -15.93
CA GLY A 109 -7.39 2.80 -15.83
C GLY A 109 -6.29 2.11 -15.02
N ASP A 110 -5.48 2.87 -14.26
CA ASP A 110 -4.39 2.35 -13.43
C ASP A 110 -4.85 1.88 -12.04
N ALA A 111 -6.05 2.27 -11.64
CA ALA A 111 -6.79 1.78 -10.48
C ALA A 111 -8.29 1.90 -10.77
N VAL A 112 -9.13 1.30 -9.93
CA VAL A 112 -10.59 1.51 -9.97
C VAL A 112 -11.04 2.07 -8.63
N LEU A 113 -11.68 3.23 -8.62
CA LEU A 113 -12.29 3.83 -7.42
C LEU A 113 -13.75 3.43 -7.32
N LEU A 114 -14.10 2.63 -6.31
CA LEU A 114 -15.50 2.30 -6.02
C LEU A 114 -16.03 3.20 -4.91
N GLN A 115 -17.19 3.81 -5.19
CA GLN A 115 -17.91 4.68 -4.26
C GLN A 115 -19.19 3.97 -3.79
N GLY A 116 -19.23 3.58 -2.50
CA GLY A 116 -20.39 2.92 -1.87
C GLY A 116 -20.44 3.24 -0.36
N GLU A 117 -20.91 2.30 0.48
CA GLU A 117 -20.86 2.40 1.96
C GLU A 117 -19.42 2.45 2.54
N GLY A 118 -18.41 2.48 1.66
CA GLY A 118 -17.05 2.91 1.89
C GLY A 118 -16.39 3.21 0.55
N ARG A 119 -15.38 4.08 0.53
CA ARG A 119 -14.58 4.33 -0.66
C ARG A 119 -13.37 3.42 -0.67
N ILE A 120 -13.23 2.62 -1.72
CA ILE A 120 -12.13 1.68 -1.87
C ILE A 120 -11.47 1.83 -3.23
N PHE A 121 -10.17 1.61 -3.27
CA PHE A 121 -9.41 1.43 -4.49
C PHE A 121 -9.17 -0.05 -4.75
N LEU A 122 -9.37 -0.46 -6.00
CA LEU A 122 -9.01 -1.78 -6.49
C LEU A 122 -7.90 -1.67 -7.53
N SER A 123 -7.01 -2.65 -7.56
CA SER A 123 -6.11 -2.79 -8.70
C SER A 123 -6.90 -3.25 -9.93
N PRO A 124 -6.50 -2.87 -11.16
CA PRO A 124 -7.19 -3.31 -12.37
C PRO A 124 -7.28 -4.84 -12.46
N GLU A 125 -6.23 -5.56 -12.04
CA GLU A 125 -6.20 -7.01 -12.03
C GLU A 125 -7.19 -7.60 -11.04
N ARG A 126 -7.32 -6.98 -9.85
CA ARG A 126 -8.28 -7.44 -8.84
C ARG A 126 -9.71 -7.17 -9.28
N PHE A 127 -9.96 -6.02 -9.89
CA PHE A 127 -11.28 -5.67 -10.42
C PHE A 127 -11.70 -6.64 -11.52
N ALA A 128 -10.85 -6.89 -12.52
CA ALA A 128 -11.12 -7.84 -13.59
C ALA A 128 -11.38 -9.25 -13.05
N HIS A 129 -10.59 -9.70 -12.07
CA HIS A 129 -10.80 -11.01 -11.44
C HIS A 129 -12.17 -11.13 -10.77
N LEU A 130 -12.59 -10.10 -10.01
CA LEU A 130 -13.89 -10.09 -9.34
C LEU A 130 -15.05 -10.03 -10.35
N HIS A 131 -14.90 -9.26 -11.42
CA HIS A 131 -15.85 -9.21 -12.52
C HIS A 131 -16.06 -10.60 -13.16
N ASP A 132 -14.97 -11.29 -13.47
CA ASP A 132 -15.02 -12.60 -14.11
C ASP A 132 -15.54 -13.70 -13.16
N GLU A 133 -15.21 -13.63 -11.88
CA GLU A 133 -15.76 -14.51 -10.85
C GLU A 133 -17.28 -14.33 -10.71
N THR A 134 -17.74 -13.08 -10.63
CA THR A 134 -19.17 -12.76 -10.51
C THR A 134 -19.94 -13.21 -11.76
N THR A 135 -19.40 -12.96 -12.95
CA THR A 135 -20.03 -13.35 -14.22
C THR A 135 -20.15 -14.87 -14.33
N ARG A 136 -19.10 -15.61 -13.99
CA ARG A 136 -19.12 -17.08 -13.99
C ARG A 136 -20.12 -17.64 -12.99
N PHE A 137 -20.16 -17.07 -11.79
CA PHE A 137 -21.14 -17.47 -10.77
C PHE A 137 -22.57 -17.27 -11.25
N LEU A 138 -22.90 -16.09 -11.79
CA LEU A 138 -24.24 -15.79 -12.30
C LEU A 138 -24.62 -16.68 -13.49
N ALA A 139 -23.68 -16.95 -14.39
CA ALA A 139 -23.90 -17.85 -15.52
C ALA A 139 -24.21 -19.29 -15.06
N ALA A 140 -23.45 -19.81 -14.09
CA ALA A 140 -23.72 -21.12 -13.51
C ALA A 140 -25.08 -21.16 -12.80
N PHE A 141 -25.38 -20.13 -12.00
CA PHE A 141 -26.65 -20.02 -11.28
C PHE A 141 -27.87 -20.02 -12.22
N HIS A 142 -27.83 -19.26 -13.32
CA HIS A 142 -28.91 -19.23 -14.31
C HIS A 142 -29.03 -20.55 -15.11
N GLN A 143 -27.94 -21.30 -15.29
CA GLN A 143 -27.99 -22.62 -15.92
C GLN A 143 -28.59 -23.68 -14.99
N GLU A 144 -28.29 -23.63 -13.70
CA GLU A 144 -28.82 -24.55 -12.69
C GLU A 144 -30.27 -24.26 -12.31
N HIS A 145 -30.71 -23.00 -12.46
CA HIS A 145 -32.09 -22.57 -12.24
C HIS A 145 -32.69 -21.92 -13.51
N PRO A 146 -32.94 -22.71 -14.57
CA PRO A 146 -33.68 -22.19 -15.72
C PRO A 146 -35.12 -21.90 -15.28
N SER A 147 -35.51 -20.63 -15.37
CA SER A 147 -36.90 -20.18 -15.26
C SER A 147 -37.78 -20.70 -16.39
#